data_AF-A0A1Y0C099-F1
#
_entry.id   AF-A0A1Y0C099-F1
#
_cell.length_a   1.000
_cell.length_b   1.000
_cell.length_c   1.000
_cell.angle_alpha   90.00
_cell.angle_beta   90.00
_cell.angle_gamma   90.00
#
_symmetry.space_group_name_H-M   'P 1'
#
loop_
_entity.id
_entity.type
_entity.pdbx_description
1 polymer ?
#
loop_
_entity_poly.entity_id
_entity_poly.type
_entity_poly.pdbx_seq_one_letter_code
_entity_poly.pdbx_strand_id
1 'polypeptide(L)'
;MVRLPNSQAWRWTVIGIFVAVVVLVAGAVTGHIRRASADDVNCAVEKCVALTFDDGPSPYTDRLLKILQDNDAKATFFEIGNKVAANPQGAKRVVEAGMELGQHTWEHPNMTTIPPEDIPSQLSKASDAIEQATGQRPKLLRTAGGLINDQVLAEAKKQGLADINWDVIPFDWANDSNTAATRYMLMTQIKPGSVVLFHDTYSSTVDLVQQFIPVLKANDYHLVTVSHLLGPREPGTSYGSRENGPPVNGLQDIPPANIPTLPPTPSPPPMPNFPITDIPGANSGGVNNGA
;
A
#
# COMPACT_ATOMS: atom_id res chain seq x y z
N MET A 1 -44.49 -4.48 -56.38
CA MET A 1 -43.13 -3.90 -56.31
C MET A 1 -43.23 -2.55 -55.59
N VAL A 2 -42.83 -2.49 -54.32
CA VAL A 2 -42.78 -1.24 -53.56
C VAL A 2 -41.51 -0.49 -54.00
N ARG A 3 -41.67 0.66 -54.65
CA ARG A 3 -40.54 1.54 -55.01
C ARG A 3 -40.04 2.22 -53.75
N LEU A 4 -38.80 1.95 -53.34
CA LEU A 4 -38.15 2.72 -52.29
C LEU A 4 -37.92 4.17 -52.77
N PRO A 5 -38.15 5.19 -51.94
CA PRO A 5 -37.97 6.59 -52.34
C PRO A 5 -36.47 6.87 -52.57
N ASN A 6 -36.08 7.11 -53.81
CA ASN A 6 -34.70 7.46 -54.16
C ASN A 6 -34.48 8.98 -54.02
N SER A 7 -34.82 9.54 -52.86
CA SER A 7 -34.51 10.94 -52.55
C SER A 7 -33.19 11.02 -51.80
N GLN A 8 -32.37 12.00 -52.16
CA GLN A 8 -31.09 12.26 -51.49
C GLN A 8 -31.28 12.46 -49.98
N ALA A 9 -32.43 13.02 -49.57
CA ALA A 9 -32.84 13.17 -48.17
C ALA A 9 -32.98 11.81 -47.44
N TRP A 10 -33.57 10.80 -48.07
CA TRP A 10 -33.68 9.45 -47.49
C TRP A 10 -32.31 8.83 -47.20
N ARG A 11 -31.35 9.03 -48.12
CA ARG A 11 -29.97 8.54 -47.94
C ARG A 11 -29.27 9.21 -46.75
N TRP A 12 -29.42 10.53 -46.60
CA TRP A 12 -28.84 11.26 -45.47
C TRP A 12 -29.49 10.90 -44.13
N THR A 13 -30.80 10.66 -44.09
CA THR A 13 -31.48 10.18 -42.88
C THR A 13 -31.01 8.79 -42.47
N VAL A 14 -30.87 7.86 -43.42
CA VAL A 14 -30.39 6.50 -43.13
C VAL A 14 -28.93 6.53 -42.64
N ILE A 15 -28.07 7.35 -43.25
CA ILE A 15 -26.68 7.54 -42.80
C ILE A 15 -26.64 8.14 -41.40
N GLY A 16 -27.45 9.17 -41.11
CA GLY A 16 -27.50 9.81 -39.79
C GLY A 16 -27.95 8.87 -38.68
N ILE A 17 -28.97 8.04 -38.94
CA ILE A 17 -29.42 6.99 -38.01
C ILE A 17 -28.31 5.96 -37.79
N PHE A 18 -27.64 5.52 -38.86
CA PHE A 18 -26.55 4.54 -38.74
C PHE A 18 -25.39 5.07 -37.90
N VAL A 19 -24.97 6.32 -38.12
CA VAL A 19 -23.91 6.97 -37.32
C VAL A 19 -24.35 7.11 -35.86
N ALA A 20 -25.58 7.53 -35.58
CA ALA A 20 -26.09 7.65 -34.21
C ALA A 20 -26.13 6.28 -33.49
N VAL A 21 -26.54 5.22 -34.18
CA VAL A 21 -26.53 3.85 -33.64
C VAL A 21 -25.10 3.38 -33.37
N VAL A 22 -24.15 3.63 -34.28
CA VAL A 22 -22.73 3.27 -34.07
C VAL A 22 -22.15 4.03 -32.88
N VAL A 23 -22.45 5.32 -32.71
CA VAL A 23 -21.99 6.11 -31.56
C VAL A 23 -22.62 5.62 -30.25
N LEU A 24 -23.92 5.30 -30.25
CA LEU A 24 -24.61 4.76 -29.08
C LEU A 24 -24.11 3.36 -28.70
N VAL A 25 -23.88 2.49 -29.68
CA VAL A 25 -23.33 1.14 -29.46
C VAL A 25 -21.88 1.24 -29.01
N ALA A 26 -21.06 2.08 -29.65
CA ALA A 26 -19.68 2.31 -29.21
C ALA A 26 -19.63 2.89 -27.79
N GLY A 27 -20.48 3.87 -27.46
CA GLY A 27 -20.59 4.44 -26.12
C GLY A 27 -21.11 3.45 -25.06
N ALA A 28 -22.02 2.55 -25.43
CA ALA A 28 -22.49 1.47 -24.55
C ALA A 28 -21.44 0.36 -24.36
N VAL A 29 -20.65 0.08 -25.39
CA VAL A 29 -19.55 -0.91 -25.34
C VAL A 29 -18.35 -0.36 -24.58
N THR A 30 -18.01 0.93 -24.71
CA THR A 30 -16.91 1.56 -23.97
C THR A 30 -17.32 1.97 -22.55
N GLY A 31 -18.60 2.28 -22.30
CA GLY A 31 -19.14 2.60 -20.97
C GLY A 31 -19.20 1.42 -20.00
N HIS A 32 -18.89 0.20 -20.47
CA HIS A 32 -18.81 -1.02 -19.66
C HIS A 32 -17.40 -1.58 -19.50
N ILE A 33 -16.35 -0.83 -19.88
CA ILE A 33 -14.99 -1.12 -19.40
C ILE A 33 -14.96 -0.74 -17.91
N ARG A 34 -15.49 -1.63 -17.06
CA ARG A 34 -15.16 -1.60 -15.63
C ARG A 34 -13.65 -1.72 -15.56
N ARG A 35 -12.98 -0.69 -15.05
CA ARG A 35 -11.59 -0.86 -14.60
C ARG A 35 -11.58 -2.06 -13.66
N ALA A 36 -10.71 -3.03 -13.92
CA ALA A 36 -10.57 -4.19 -13.04
C ALA A 36 -10.29 -3.68 -11.62
N SER A 37 -11.04 -4.21 -10.64
CA SER A 37 -10.74 -3.92 -9.25
C SER A 37 -9.34 -4.45 -8.94
N ALA A 38 -8.66 -3.86 -7.96
CA ALA A 38 -7.33 -4.28 -7.55
C ALA A 38 -7.21 -5.81 -7.33
N ASP A 39 -8.29 -6.46 -6.88
CA ASP A 39 -8.33 -7.91 -6.61
C ASP A 39 -8.39 -8.79 -7.88
N ASP A 40 -8.69 -8.24 -9.06
CA ASP A 40 -8.91 -8.99 -10.32
C ASP A 40 -7.75 -8.85 -11.34
N VAL A 41 -6.73 -8.07 -11.01
CA VAL A 41 -5.66 -7.67 -11.95
C VAL A 41 -4.57 -8.72 -12.06
N ASN A 42 -4.09 -9.00 -13.27
CA ASN A 42 -2.93 -9.87 -13.49
C ASN A 42 -1.62 -9.06 -13.56
N CYS A 43 -0.89 -8.98 -12.45
CA CYS A 43 0.37 -8.25 -12.35
C CYS A 43 1.51 -8.80 -13.23
N ALA A 44 1.34 -9.95 -13.89
CA ALA A 44 2.30 -10.44 -14.88
C ALA A 44 2.19 -9.71 -16.24
N VAL A 45 1.06 -9.05 -16.51
CA VAL A 45 0.80 -8.34 -17.78
C VAL A 45 0.34 -6.90 -17.58
N GLU A 46 -0.17 -6.56 -16.39
CA GLU A 46 -0.58 -5.21 -16.01
C GLU A 46 0.44 -4.59 -15.04
N LYS A 47 0.50 -3.26 -14.99
CA LYS A 47 1.40 -2.57 -14.06
C LYS A 47 0.80 -2.59 -12.67
N CYS A 48 1.39 -3.34 -11.77
CA CYS A 48 1.01 -3.32 -10.36
C CYS A 48 2.09 -2.65 -9.50
N VAL A 49 1.66 -2.10 -8.36
CA VAL A 49 2.51 -1.60 -7.29
C VAL A 49 1.89 -1.97 -5.95
N ALA A 50 2.70 -2.38 -4.98
CA ALA A 50 2.24 -2.63 -3.62
C ALA A 50 2.68 -1.49 -2.72
N LEU A 51 1.73 -0.71 -2.22
CA LEU A 51 2.00 0.28 -1.18
C LEU A 51 1.94 -0.43 0.18
N THR A 52 2.97 -0.22 1.00
CA THR A 52 3.07 -0.87 2.31
C THR A 52 3.27 0.15 3.42
N PHE A 53 2.69 -0.09 4.58
CA PHE A 53 2.67 0.86 5.70
C PHE A 53 3.10 0.18 7.00
N ASP A 54 4.19 0.66 7.59
CA ASP A 54 4.76 0.13 8.82
C ASP A 54 4.24 0.90 10.06
N ASP A 55 4.45 0.32 11.24
CA ASP A 55 4.29 0.90 12.59
C ASP A 55 2.87 1.12 13.11
N GLY A 56 1.85 0.74 12.34
CA GLY A 56 0.46 0.79 12.77
C GLY A 56 0.08 -0.23 13.87
N PRO A 57 -1.19 -0.23 14.31
CA PRO A 57 -2.21 0.75 13.98
C PRO A 57 -1.89 2.12 14.61
N SER A 58 -2.17 3.19 13.88
CA SER A 58 -1.93 4.57 14.28
C SER A 58 -3.24 5.38 14.30
N PRO A 59 -3.23 6.63 14.80
CA PRO A 59 -4.41 7.48 14.72
C PRO A 59 -4.76 7.96 13.31
N TYR A 60 -3.85 7.77 12.34
CA TYR A 60 -4.09 8.13 10.94
C TYR A 60 -4.53 6.93 10.09
N THR A 61 -4.45 5.69 10.60
CA THR A 61 -4.83 4.47 9.89
C THR A 61 -6.23 4.57 9.28
N ASP A 62 -7.24 5.01 10.05
CA ASP A 62 -8.63 5.09 9.56
C ASP A 62 -8.79 6.07 8.39
N ARG A 63 -8.04 7.17 8.41
CA ARG A 63 -8.01 8.12 7.31
C ARG A 63 -7.35 7.51 6.07
N LEU A 64 -6.23 6.83 6.25
CA LEU A 64 -5.53 6.15 5.16
C LEU A 64 -6.41 5.04 4.54
N LEU A 65 -7.10 4.24 5.36
CA LEU A 65 -8.04 3.22 4.89
C LEU A 65 -9.15 3.84 4.03
N LYS A 66 -9.72 4.97 4.47
CA LYS A 66 -10.71 5.70 3.66
C LYS A 66 -10.14 6.16 2.32
N ILE A 67 -8.93 6.71 2.30
CA ILE A 67 -8.24 7.16 1.08
C ILE A 67 -8.05 5.98 0.11
N LEU A 68 -7.61 4.83 0.61
CA LEU A 68 -7.40 3.63 -0.20
C LEU A 68 -8.73 3.09 -0.76
N GLN A 69 -9.78 3.02 0.06
CA GLN A 69 -11.11 2.57 -0.35
C GLN A 69 -11.77 3.50 -1.38
N ASP A 70 -11.72 4.82 -1.15
CA ASP A 70 -12.23 5.82 -2.10
C ASP A 70 -11.52 5.73 -3.46
N ASN A 71 -10.33 5.11 -3.47
CA ASN A 71 -9.53 4.88 -4.65
C ASN A 71 -9.56 3.43 -5.17
N ASP A 72 -10.37 2.51 -4.64
CA ASP A 72 -10.33 1.10 -5.04
C ASP A 72 -8.89 0.54 -5.06
N ALA A 73 -8.11 0.96 -4.06
CA ALA A 73 -6.71 0.60 -3.89
C ALA A 73 -6.56 -0.36 -2.71
N LYS A 74 -5.67 -1.33 -2.85
CA LYS A 74 -5.26 -2.22 -1.77
C LYS A 74 -3.85 -1.86 -1.32
N ALA A 75 -3.54 -2.22 -0.09
CA ALA A 75 -2.24 -2.03 0.53
C ALA A 75 -1.96 -3.16 1.53
N THR A 76 -0.71 -3.23 1.99
CA THR A 76 -0.28 -4.17 3.03
C THR A 76 0.25 -3.39 4.23
N PHE A 77 -0.31 -3.63 5.41
CA PHE A 77 0.11 -2.99 6.66
C PHE A 77 1.00 -3.95 7.44
N PHE A 78 2.14 -3.49 7.94
CA PHE A 78 3.01 -4.24 8.86
C PHE A 78 2.90 -3.59 10.24
N GLU A 79 2.08 -4.19 11.10
CA GLU A 79 1.74 -3.59 12.39
C GLU A 79 2.59 -4.16 13.53
N ILE A 80 2.94 -3.31 14.50
CA ILE A 80 3.71 -3.70 15.69
C ILE A 80 2.78 -4.40 16.67
N GLY A 81 3.17 -5.59 17.13
CA GLY A 81 2.33 -6.47 17.95
C GLY A 81 1.80 -5.82 19.23
N ASN A 82 2.62 -5.05 19.95
CA ASN A 82 2.17 -4.38 21.17
C ASN A 82 1.15 -3.26 20.91
N LYS A 83 1.22 -2.58 19.76
CA LYS A 83 0.24 -1.59 19.31
C LYS A 83 -1.07 -2.26 18.89
N VAL A 84 -0.98 -3.41 18.22
CA VAL A 84 -2.15 -4.25 17.90
C VAL A 84 -2.84 -4.72 19.19
N ALA A 85 -2.09 -5.18 20.19
CA ALA A 85 -2.64 -5.61 21.47
C ALA A 85 -3.34 -4.45 22.22
N ALA A 86 -2.82 -3.23 22.09
CA ALA A 86 -3.42 -2.05 22.70
C ALA A 86 -4.63 -1.49 21.92
N ASN A 87 -4.63 -1.64 20.59
CA ASN A 87 -5.71 -1.21 19.70
C ASN A 87 -6.13 -2.32 18.72
N PRO A 88 -6.73 -3.42 19.22
CA PRO A 88 -7.12 -4.54 18.37
C PRO A 88 -8.19 -4.16 17.36
N GLN A 89 -9.00 -3.14 17.66
CA GLN A 89 -10.01 -2.63 16.73
C GLN A 89 -9.38 -1.91 15.52
N GLY A 90 -8.19 -1.31 15.67
CA GLY A 90 -7.46 -0.71 14.56
C GLY A 90 -7.06 -1.76 13.53
N ALA A 91 -6.34 -2.79 13.98
CA ALA A 91 -5.94 -3.94 13.14
C ALA A 91 -7.15 -4.62 12.47
N LYS A 92 -8.25 -4.77 13.22
CA LYS A 92 -9.49 -5.33 12.68
C LYS A 92 -10.06 -4.49 11.54
N ARG A 93 -10.07 -3.16 11.66
CA ARG A 93 -10.53 -2.26 10.59
C ARG A 93 -9.66 -2.32 9.34
N VAL A 94 -8.35 -2.50 9.48
CA VAL A 94 -7.44 -2.71 8.34
C VAL A 94 -7.87 -3.93 7.53
N VAL A 95 -8.10 -5.06 8.20
CA VAL A 95 -8.56 -6.31 7.56
C VAL A 95 -9.98 -6.19 7.00
N GLU A 96 -10.92 -5.59 7.73
CA GLU A 96 -12.30 -5.36 7.28
C GLU A 96 -12.38 -4.42 6.07
N ALA A 97 -11.42 -3.49 5.94
CA ALA A 97 -11.28 -2.65 4.76
C ALA A 97 -10.74 -3.40 3.53
N GLY A 98 -10.38 -4.67 3.68
CA GLY A 98 -9.86 -5.53 2.62
C GLY A 98 -8.38 -5.35 2.34
N MET A 99 -7.62 -4.76 3.27
CA MET A 99 -6.16 -4.65 3.18
C MET A 99 -5.49 -5.92 3.69
N GLU A 100 -4.25 -6.15 3.30
CA GLU A 100 -3.44 -7.24 3.85
C GLU A 100 -2.75 -6.78 5.14
N LEU A 101 -2.63 -7.69 6.11
CA LEU A 101 -1.96 -7.44 7.38
C LEU A 101 -0.80 -8.43 7.58
N GLY A 102 0.42 -7.88 7.67
CA GLY A 102 1.64 -8.54 8.12
C GLY A 102 2.04 -8.08 9.52
N GLN A 103 3.04 -8.73 10.12
CA GLN A 103 3.54 -8.37 11.44
C GLN A 103 4.88 -7.63 11.37
N HIS A 104 5.08 -6.70 12.30
CA HIS A 104 6.28 -5.87 12.41
C HIS A 104 7.03 -6.09 13.73
N THR A 105 7.09 -7.36 14.19
CA THR A 105 7.59 -7.78 15.51
C THR A 105 6.75 -7.24 16.68
N TRP A 106 7.07 -7.63 17.91
CA TRP A 106 6.27 -7.28 19.08
C TRP A 106 6.57 -5.86 19.58
N GLU A 107 7.84 -5.47 19.67
CA GLU A 107 8.32 -4.21 20.23
C GLU A 107 9.28 -3.46 19.30
N HIS A 108 9.36 -3.85 18.02
CA HIS A 108 10.19 -3.22 17.00
C HIS A 108 11.71 -3.13 17.31
N PRO A 109 12.35 -4.19 17.89
CA PRO A 109 13.79 -4.17 18.13
C PRO A 109 14.59 -4.33 16.85
N ASN A 110 15.89 -4.00 16.92
CA ASN A 110 16.86 -4.53 15.97
C ASN A 110 17.01 -6.06 16.13
N MET A 111 16.26 -6.81 15.33
CA MET A 111 16.22 -8.27 15.36
C MET A 111 17.58 -8.93 15.11
N THR A 112 18.56 -8.22 14.53
CA THR A 112 19.91 -8.75 14.28
C THR A 112 20.85 -8.63 15.48
N THR A 113 20.46 -7.89 16.52
CA THR A 113 21.31 -7.62 17.69
C THR A 113 20.68 -7.99 19.03
N ILE A 114 19.39 -8.32 19.08
CA ILE A 114 18.77 -8.84 20.30
C ILE A 114 19.32 -10.22 20.68
N PRO A 115 19.23 -10.61 21.96
CA PRO A 115 19.56 -11.97 22.37
C PRO A 115 18.81 -13.02 21.53
N PRO A 116 19.50 -14.06 21.03
CA PRO A 116 18.92 -15.19 20.31
C PRO A 116 17.61 -15.75 20.85
N GLU A 117 17.52 -15.86 22.17
CA GLU A 117 16.40 -16.38 22.95
C GLU A 117 15.15 -15.49 22.89
N ASP A 118 15.30 -14.21 22.56
CA ASP A 118 14.20 -13.26 22.51
C ASP A 118 13.50 -13.24 21.13
N ILE A 119 14.21 -13.63 20.06
CA ILE A 119 13.70 -13.64 18.67
C ILE A 119 12.37 -14.38 18.56
N PRO A 120 12.19 -15.63 19.08
CA PRO A 120 10.94 -16.35 18.92
C PRO A 120 9.75 -15.58 19.52
N SER A 121 9.95 -14.92 20.66
CA SER A 121 8.90 -14.19 21.37
C SER A 121 8.48 -12.90 20.66
N GLN A 122 9.41 -12.23 19.98
CA GLN A 122 9.11 -11.04 19.17
C GLN A 122 8.19 -11.40 18.00
N LEU A 123 8.41 -12.55 17.37
CA LEU A 123 7.60 -13.00 16.24
C LEU A 123 6.26 -13.61 16.68
N SER A 124 6.26 -14.45 17.72
CA SER A 124 5.07 -15.19 18.13
C SER A 124 4.04 -14.28 18.78
N LYS A 125 4.44 -13.41 19.72
CA LYS A 125 3.52 -12.48 20.39
C LYS A 125 2.84 -11.53 19.40
N ALA A 126 3.57 -11.05 18.40
CA ALA A 126 3.00 -10.17 17.37
C ALA A 126 1.97 -10.92 16.51
N SER A 127 2.32 -12.13 16.05
CA SER A 127 1.41 -12.97 15.28
C SER A 127 0.15 -13.34 16.08
N ASP A 128 0.30 -13.65 17.36
CA ASP A 128 -0.81 -14.01 18.26
C ASP A 128 -1.72 -12.81 18.53
N ALA A 129 -1.17 -11.60 18.70
CA ALA A 129 -1.96 -10.39 18.89
C ALA A 129 -2.79 -10.05 17.64
N ILE A 130 -2.19 -10.19 16.44
CA ILE A 130 -2.89 -9.99 15.17
C ILE A 130 -4.00 -11.03 14.98
N GLU A 131 -3.72 -12.31 15.26
CA GLU A 131 -4.71 -13.39 15.14
C GLU A 131 -5.87 -13.19 16.13
N GLN A 132 -5.58 -12.78 17.37
CA GLN A 132 -6.62 -12.47 18.36
C GLN A 132 -7.48 -11.26 17.96
N ALA A 133 -6.88 -10.23 17.36
CA ALA A 133 -7.59 -9.03 16.95
C ALA A 133 -8.47 -9.24 15.70
N THR A 134 -7.99 -10.04 14.75
CA THR A 134 -8.55 -10.10 13.38
C THR A 134 -9.13 -11.45 12.99
N GLY A 135 -8.81 -12.51 13.73
CA GLY A 135 -9.08 -13.90 13.35
C GLY A 135 -8.16 -14.42 12.23
N GLN A 136 -7.16 -13.65 11.81
CA GLN A 136 -6.22 -14.03 10.75
C GLN A 136 -4.79 -14.03 11.28
N ARG A 137 -4.08 -15.15 11.12
CA ARG A 137 -2.66 -15.23 11.45
C ARG A 137 -1.82 -14.67 10.30
N PRO A 138 -0.91 -13.70 10.55
CA PRO A 138 -0.10 -13.10 9.49
C PRO A 138 0.88 -14.12 8.93
N LYS A 139 1.17 -14.01 7.63
CA LYS A 139 2.18 -14.82 6.91
C LYS A 139 3.40 -14.01 6.49
N LEU A 140 3.29 -12.68 6.57
CA LEU A 140 4.34 -11.75 6.19
C LEU A 140 4.94 -11.13 7.46
N LEU A 141 6.25 -10.99 7.43
CA LEU A 141 7.06 -10.29 8.41
C LEU A 141 7.76 -9.13 7.70
N ARG A 142 7.89 -8.01 8.38
CA ARG A 142 8.95 -7.03 8.09
C ARG A 142 9.64 -6.73 9.41
N THR A 143 10.96 -6.65 9.43
CA THR A 143 11.71 -6.34 10.65
C THR A 143 12.08 -4.86 10.72
N ALA A 144 12.34 -4.34 11.92
CA ALA A 144 12.69 -2.94 12.13
C ALA A 144 13.85 -2.52 11.22
N GLY A 145 13.65 -1.47 10.44
CA GLY A 145 14.63 -0.96 9.48
C GLY A 145 15.04 -1.96 8.39
N GLY A 146 14.29 -3.05 8.18
CA GLY A 146 14.61 -4.15 7.27
C GLY A 146 15.82 -4.99 7.70
N LEU A 147 16.17 -4.96 8.99
CA LEU A 147 17.35 -5.66 9.52
C LEU A 147 17.02 -7.14 9.80
N ILE A 148 17.46 -7.99 8.87
CA ILE A 148 17.25 -9.44 8.90
C ILE A 148 18.60 -10.19 8.82
N ASN A 149 18.69 -11.37 9.45
CA ASN A 149 19.83 -12.29 9.32
C ASN A 149 19.34 -13.75 9.29
N ASP A 150 20.26 -14.70 9.06
CA ASP A 150 19.93 -16.13 8.94
C ASP A 150 19.24 -16.70 10.17
N GLN A 151 19.56 -16.19 11.36
CA GLN A 151 18.95 -16.64 12.60
C GLN A 151 17.49 -16.20 12.69
N VAL A 152 17.19 -14.94 12.33
CA VAL A 152 15.81 -14.44 12.30
C VAL A 152 15.01 -15.14 11.21
N LEU A 153 15.59 -15.36 10.02
CA LEU A 153 14.93 -16.09 8.93
C LEU A 153 14.65 -17.56 9.30
N ALA A 154 15.58 -18.21 10.01
CA ALA A 154 15.36 -19.57 10.50
C ALA A 154 14.20 -19.64 11.50
N GLU A 155 14.04 -18.64 12.36
CA GLU A 155 12.89 -18.56 13.27
C GLU A 155 11.59 -18.20 12.55
N ALA A 156 11.63 -17.23 11.62
CA ALA A 156 10.51 -16.88 10.75
C ALA A 156 9.99 -18.12 9.98
N LYS A 157 10.90 -18.96 9.49
CA LYS A 157 10.55 -20.25 8.84
C LYS A 157 9.73 -21.16 9.75
N LYS A 158 10.14 -21.34 11.01
CA LYS A 158 9.43 -22.19 11.98
C LYS A 158 8.03 -21.66 12.27
N GLN A 159 7.86 -20.34 12.23
CA GLN A 159 6.60 -19.67 12.51
C GLN A 159 5.75 -19.40 11.25
N GLY A 160 6.18 -19.87 10.07
CA GLY A 160 5.42 -19.74 8.83
C GLY A 160 5.44 -18.35 8.21
N LEU A 161 6.46 -17.55 8.50
CA LEU A 161 6.58 -16.16 8.09
C LEU A 161 7.63 -16.00 6.98
N ALA A 162 7.33 -15.16 5.99
CA ALA A 162 8.28 -14.69 4.99
C ALA A 162 8.58 -13.20 5.21
N ASP A 163 9.86 -12.83 5.13
CA ASP A 163 10.31 -11.45 5.28
C ASP A 163 10.10 -10.66 3.96
N ILE A 164 9.55 -9.45 4.08
CA ILE A 164 9.27 -8.54 2.97
C ILE A 164 9.92 -7.20 3.30
N ASN A 165 11.01 -6.86 2.62
CA ASN A 165 11.53 -5.49 2.61
C ASN A 165 10.82 -4.69 1.50
N TRP A 166 11.57 -3.91 0.71
CA TRP A 166 11.01 -3.03 -0.31
C TRP A 166 11.92 -2.93 -1.53
N ASP A 167 11.36 -2.38 -2.60
CA ASP A 167 12.11 -1.91 -3.77
C ASP A 167 12.30 -0.39 -3.72
N VAL A 168 11.36 0.31 -3.07
CA VAL A 168 11.33 1.78 -2.99
C VAL A 168 11.19 2.24 -1.54
N ILE A 169 12.13 3.06 -1.10
CA ILE A 169 12.17 3.73 0.20
C ILE A 169 12.18 5.24 -0.02
N PRO A 170 11.07 5.94 0.30
CA PRO A 170 10.93 7.37 0.04
C PRO A 170 11.30 8.23 1.26
N PHE A 171 11.74 7.61 2.36
CA PHE A 171 12.18 8.28 3.59
C PHE A 171 11.11 9.23 4.15
N ASP A 172 9.85 8.82 4.15
CA ASP A 172 8.72 9.64 4.58
C ASP A 172 8.86 10.11 6.04
N TRP A 173 9.34 9.24 6.93
CA TRP A 173 9.63 9.61 8.33
C TRP A 173 10.71 10.68 8.48
N ALA A 174 11.76 10.64 7.67
CA ALA A 174 12.85 11.62 7.70
C ALA A 174 12.46 12.93 7.02
N ASN A 175 11.48 12.87 6.11
CA ASN A 175 10.98 13.96 5.29
C ASN A 175 9.60 14.44 5.73
N ASP A 176 9.18 14.21 6.98
CA ASP A 176 7.85 14.58 7.50
C ASP A 176 7.53 16.08 7.28
N SER A 177 8.55 16.94 7.36
CA SER A 177 8.45 18.38 7.09
C SER A 177 8.66 18.79 5.62
N ASN A 178 9.04 17.85 4.75
CA ASN A 178 9.36 18.08 3.34
C ASN A 178 8.86 16.92 2.46
N THR A 179 7.54 16.78 2.34
CA THR A 179 6.90 15.73 1.52
C THR A 179 7.27 15.80 0.03
N ALA A 180 7.81 16.93 -0.46
CA ALA A 180 8.33 17.03 -1.81
C ALA A 180 9.56 16.12 -2.03
N ALA A 181 10.41 15.92 -1.01
CA ALA A 181 11.52 14.97 -1.09
C ALA A 181 11.02 13.52 -1.17
N THR A 182 10.03 13.16 -0.35
CA THR A 182 9.34 11.87 -0.41
C THR A 182 8.73 11.65 -1.79
N ARG A 183 7.98 12.64 -2.31
CA ARG A 183 7.38 12.60 -3.65
C ARG A 183 8.42 12.41 -4.74
N TYR A 184 9.55 13.11 -4.66
CA TYR A 184 10.64 12.98 -5.63
C TYR A 184 11.16 11.54 -5.70
N MET A 185 11.34 10.88 -4.55
CA MET A 185 11.74 9.47 -4.53
C MET A 185 10.70 8.57 -5.19
N LEU A 186 9.41 8.78 -4.93
CA LEU A 186 8.35 7.99 -5.58
C LEU A 186 8.35 8.17 -7.10
N MET A 187 8.44 9.41 -7.58
CA MET A 187 8.46 9.73 -9.03
C MET A 187 9.65 9.10 -9.75
N THR A 188 10.80 9.02 -9.08
CA THR A 188 12.05 8.59 -9.69
C THR A 188 12.31 7.09 -9.57
N GLN A 189 11.74 6.41 -8.57
CA GLN A 189 12.07 5.01 -8.24
C GLN A 189 10.97 3.99 -8.57
N ILE A 190 9.70 4.37 -8.60
CA ILE A 190 8.61 3.41 -8.84
C ILE A 190 8.65 2.86 -10.27
N LYS A 191 8.56 1.54 -10.37
CA LYS A 191 8.40 0.77 -11.61
C LYS A 191 7.34 -0.33 -11.41
N PRO A 192 6.84 -0.98 -12.49
CA PRO A 192 5.94 -2.12 -12.36
C PRO A 192 6.58 -3.21 -11.49
N GLY A 193 5.82 -3.73 -10.53
CA GLY A 193 6.32 -4.73 -9.58
C GLY A 193 6.94 -4.16 -8.30
N SER A 194 7.02 -2.84 -8.12
CA SER A 194 7.60 -2.24 -6.92
C SER A 194 6.76 -2.51 -5.66
N VAL A 195 7.44 -2.91 -4.58
CA VAL A 195 6.97 -2.79 -3.19
C VAL A 195 7.51 -1.49 -2.60
N VAL A 196 6.63 -0.61 -2.14
CA VAL A 196 6.97 0.74 -1.63
C VAL A 196 6.78 0.78 -0.11
N LEU A 197 7.81 1.20 0.62
CA LEU A 197 7.77 1.44 2.07
C LEU A 197 7.17 2.81 2.39
N PHE A 198 6.25 2.85 3.34
CA PHE A 198 5.74 4.05 4.01
C PHE A 198 5.47 3.77 5.48
N HIS A 199 5.14 4.81 6.23
CA HIS A 199 4.67 4.72 7.61
C HIS A 199 3.34 5.48 7.73
N ASP A 200 2.30 4.82 8.25
CA ASP A 200 1.01 5.49 8.48
C ASP A 200 0.96 6.24 9.82
N THR A 201 2.10 6.39 10.50
CA THR A 201 2.27 7.16 11.74
C THR A 201 2.38 8.66 11.52
N TYR A 202 2.46 9.12 10.27
CA TYR A 202 2.60 10.54 9.91
C TYR A 202 1.41 11.03 9.08
N SER A 203 0.83 12.16 9.50
CA SER A 203 -0.22 12.84 8.72
C SER A 203 0.26 13.27 7.34
N SER A 204 1.53 13.66 7.22
CA SER A 204 2.18 14.09 5.98
C SER A 204 2.29 12.96 4.96
N THR A 205 2.59 11.73 5.41
CA THR A 205 2.56 10.53 4.56
C THR A 205 1.15 10.27 4.04
N VAL A 206 0.14 10.32 4.91
CA VAL A 206 -1.26 10.10 4.53
C VAL A 206 -1.75 11.17 3.54
N ASP A 207 -1.36 12.42 3.74
CA ASP A 207 -1.61 13.53 2.81
C ASP A 207 -0.96 13.28 1.45
N LEU A 208 0.31 12.86 1.44
CA LEU A 208 1.04 12.54 0.23
C LEU A 208 0.38 11.39 -0.53
N VAL A 209 -0.05 10.32 0.16
CA VAL A 209 -0.73 9.18 -0.47
C VAL A 209 -2.03 9.63 -1.15
N GLN A 210 -2.86 10.46 -0.49
CA GLN A 210 -4.07 11.03 -1.09
C GLN A 210 -3.76 11.75 -2.42
N GLN A 211 -2.62 12.45 -2.49
CA GLN A 211 -2.20 13.19 -3.68
C GLN A 211 -1.48 12.34 -4.73
N PHE A 212 -0.85 11.23 -4.32
CA PHE A 212 0.02 10.43 -5.19
C PHE A 212 -0.70 9.25 -5.85
N ILE A 213 -1.76 8.69 -5.25
CA ILE A 213 -2.56 7.63 -5.87
C ILE A 213 -3.09 8.05 -7.27
N PRO A 214 -3.61 9.27 -7.49
CA PRO A 214 -4.02 9.71 -8.82
C PRO A 214 -2.88 9.70 -9.85
N VAL A 215 -1.64 9.98 -9.42
CA VAL A 215 -0.45 9.89 -10.30
C VAL A 215 -0.22 8.44 -10.73
N LEU A 216 -0.23 7.50 -9.79
CA LEU A 216 -0.06 6.07 -10.09
C LEU A 216 -1.14 5.59 -11.07
N LYS A 217 -2.41 5.91 -10.81
CA LYS A 217 -3.52 5.54 -11.68
C LYS A 217 -3.44 6.17 -13.07
N ALA A 218 -2.97 7.41 -13.18
CA ALA A 218 -2.76 8.07 -14.47
C ALA A 218 -1.62 7.42 -15.28
N ASN A 219 -0.74 6.67 -14.64
CA ASN A 219 0.32 5.86 -15.25
C ASN A 219 -0.07 4.38 -15.43
N ASP A 220 -1.36 4.06 -15.30
CA ASP A 220 -1.96 2.73 -15.43
C ASP A 220 -1.52 1.72 -14.35
N TYR A 221 -1.13 2.20 -13.16
CA TYR A 221 -0.82 1.30 -12.05
C TYR A 221 -2.09 0.86 -11.29
N HIS A 222 -2.13 -0.43 -10.99
CA HIS A 222 -3.05 -1.05 -10.04
C HIS A 222 -2.37 -1.19 -8.68
N LEU A 223 -3.04 -0.72 -7.63
CA LEU A 223 -2.53 -0.76 -6.26
C LEU A 223 -3.04 -2.02 -5.59
N VAL A 224 -2.15 -2.97 -5.37
CA VAL A 224 -2.46 -4.32 -4.91
C VAL A 224 -1.75 -4.63 -3.59
N THR A 225 -2.11 -5.72 -2.93
CA THR A 225 -1.38 -6.19 -1.74
C THR A 225 -0.04 -6.82 -2.15
N VAL A 226 0.89 -6.97 -1.19
CA VAL A 226 2.16 -7.68 -1.40
C VAL A 226 1.93 -9.11 -1.86
N SER A 227 1.03 -9.85 -1.21
CA SER A 227 0.74 -11.23 -1.61
C SER A 227 0.15 -11.34 -3.01
N HIS A 228 -0.64 -10.36 -3.45
CA HIS A 228 -1.14 -10.32 -4.84
C HIS A 228 0.00 -10.05 -5.82
N LEU A 229 0.86 -9.07 -5.52
CA LEU A 229 1.96 -8.66 -6.39
C LEU A 229 3.01 -9.76 -6.58
N LEU A 230 3.46 -10.35 -5.48
CA LEU A 230 4.61 -11.27 -5.46
C LEU A 230 4.20 -12.74 -5.51
N GLY A 231 2.91 -13.04 -5.31
CA GLY A 231 2.41 -14.38 -5.08
C GLY A 231 2.83 -14.96 -3.71
N PRO A 232 2.56 -16.25 -3.47
CA PRO A 232 2.94 -16.93 -2.24
C PRO A 232 4.45 -16.82 -1.98
N ARG A 233 4.80 -16.50 -0.74
CA ARG A 233 6.19 -16.40 -0.28
C ARG A 233 6.52 -17.56 0.64
N GLU A 234 7.63 -18.24 0.34
CA GLU A 234 8.10 -19.37 1.15
C GLU A 234 8.58 -18.89 2.53
N PRO A 235 8.15 -19.52 3.64
CA PRO A 235 8.61 -19.15 4.98
C PRO A 235 10.14 -19.20 5.13
N GLY A 236 10.69 -18.20 5.82
CA GLY A 236 12.14 -18.03 6.00
C GLY A 236 12.88 -17.49 4.78
N THR A 237 12.17 -17.03 3.75
CA THR A 237 12.78 -16.25 2.66
C THR A 237 12.65 -14.76 2.95
N SER A 238 13.51 -13.96 2.31
CA SER A 238 13.42 -12.50 2.31
C SER A 238 13.21 -12.02 0.88
N TYR A 239 12.38 -10.98 0.72
CA TYR A 239 12.18 -10.24 -0.52
C TYR A 239 12.71 -8.81 -0.38
N GLY A 240 13.21 -8.25 -1.49
CA GLY A 240 13.56 -6.83 -1.59
C GLY A 240 14.92 -6.48 -0.99
N SER A 241 15.14 -5.20 -0.78
CA SER A 241 16.37 -4.68 -0.19
C SER A 241 16.06 -3.49 0.73
N ARG A 242 17.09 -2.97 1.41
CA ARG A 242 16.97 -1.77 2.26
C ARG A 242 17.20 -0.48 1.48
N GLU A 243 17.76 -0.57 0.27
CA GLU A 243 18.21 0.57 -0.51
C GLU A 243 17.34 0.75 -1.76
N ASN A 244 17.28 1.99 -2.24
CA ASN A 244 16.73 2.22 -3.58
C ASN A 244 17.71 1.74 -4.64
N GLY A 245 17.15 1.23 -5.75
CA GLY A 245 17.91 1.02 -6.97
C GLY A 245 18.29 2.34 -7.67
N PRO A 246 18.97 2.25 -8.82
CA PRO A 246 19.16 3.40 -9.69
C PRO A 246 17.80 3.97 -10.15
N PRO A 247 17.65 5.30 -10.25
CA PRO A 247 16.41 5.93 -10.71
C PRO A 247 15.96 5.41 -12.07
N VAL A 248 14.67 5.12 -12.18
CA VAL A 248 14.01 4.67 -13.41
C VAL A 248 13.28 5.80 -14.13
N ASN A 249 12.80 6.81 -13.39
CA ASN A 249 12.05 7.96 -13.92
C ASN A 249 10.88 7.55 -14.84
N GLY A 250 10.18 6.47 -14.47
CA GLY A 250 9.14 5.86 -15.30
C GLY A 250 7.75 6.48 -15.16
N LEU A 251 7.54 7.35 -14.17
CA LEU A 251 6.25 8.00 -13.92
C LEU A 251 6.17 9.36 -14.62
N GLN A 252 5.00 9.65 -15.20
CA GLN A 252 4.62 10.98 -15.66
C GLN A 252 3.69 11.63 -14.64
N ASP A 253 3.96 12.88 -14.26
CA ASP A 253 3.11 13.57 -13.30
C ASP A 253 1.77 13.99 -13.92
N ILE A 254 0.76 14.18 -13.08
CA ILE A 254 -0.52 14.76 -13.45
C ILE A 254 -0.43 16.29 -13.41
N PRO A 255 -1.29 17.01 -14.18
CA PRO A 255 -1.39 18.45 -14.06
C PRO A 255 -1.66 18.89 -12.61
N PRO A 256 -1.06 19.99 -12.11
CA PRO A 256 -1.28 20.45 -10.73
C PRO A 256 -2.75 20.67 -10.35
N ALA A 257 -3.58 21.09 -11.33
CA ALA A 257 -5.02 21.27 -11.14
C ALA A 257 -5.78 19.95 -10.86
N ASN A 258 -5.18 18.80 -11.15
CA ASN A 258 -5.75 17.48 -10.94
C ASN A 258 -5.26 16.83 -9.63
N ILE A 259 -4.34 17.48 -8.90
CA ILE A 259 -3.90 17.00 -7.58
C ILE A 259 -5.03 17.30 -6.58
N PRO A 260 -5.55 16.28 -5.86
CA PRO A 260 -6.60 16.50 -4.87
C PRO A 260 -6.18 17.50 -3.79
N THR A 261 -7.10 18.40 -3.44
CA THR A 261 -6.94 19.23 -2.24
C THR A 261 -7.03 18.36 -1.00
N LEU A 262 -6.19 18.64 -0.01
CA LEU A 262 -6.21 17.93 1.26
C LEU A 262 -7.45 18.36 2.06
N PRO A 263 -8.28 17.42 2.55
CA PRO A 263 -9.38 17.77 3.42
C PRO A 263 -8.83 18.33 4.74
N PRO A 264 -9.48 19.34 5.35
CA PRO A 264 -9.13 19.80 6.69
C PRO A 264 -9.34 18.63 7.65
N THR A 265 -8.25 18.03 8.10
CA THR A 265 -8.28 16.86 8.99
C THR A 265 -7.76 17.31 10.35
N PRO A 266 -8.56 17.21 11.43
CA PRO A 266 -8.09 17.50 12.78
C PRO A 266 -6.89 16.61 13.12
N SER A 267 -5.93 17.17 13.86
CA SER A 267 -4.89 16.34 14.47
C SER A 267 -5.57 15.32 15.40
N PRO A 268 -5.25 14.03 15.26
CA PRO A 268 -5.79 13.03 16.15
C PRO A 268 -5.28 13.24 17.59
N PRO A 269 -5.95 12.66 18.60
CA PRO A 269 -5.42 12.66 19.96
C PRO A 269 -4.05 11.97 20.02
N PRO A 270 -3.16 12.39 20.94
CA PRO A 270 -1.86 11.74 21.13
C PRO A 270 -2.04 10.25 21.43
N MET A 271 -1.19 9.40 20.86
CA MET A 271 -1.18 7.99 21.22
C MET A 271 -0.67 7.78 22.65
N PRO A 272 -1.14 6.75 23.35
CA PRO A 272 -0.46 6.26 24.54
C PRO A 272 0.99 5.93 24.20
N ASN A 273 1.91 6.26 25.10
CA ASN A 273 3.31 5.91 24.93
C ASN A 273 3.47 4.39 25.12
N PHE A 274 3.79 3.68 24.03
CA PHE A 274 4.07 2.24 24.08
C PHE A 274 5.59 2.04 24.04
N PRO A 275 6.15 1.21 24.93
CA PRO A 275 7.57 0.92 24.87
C PRO A 275 7.88 0.22 23.54
N ILE A 276 8.59 0.91 22.65
CA ILE A 276 9.24 0.33 21.47
C ILE A 276 10.75 0.36 21.70
N THR A 277 11.42 -0.70 21.26
CA THR A 277 12.85 -0.96 21.47
C THR A 277 13.65 -0.56 20.23
N ASP A 278 13.32 0.61 19.68
CA ASP A 278 13.75 1.05 18.37
C ASP A 278 15.27 1.15 18.20
N ILE A 279 15.65 1.10 16.92
CA ILE A 279 17.02 1.35 16.48
C ILE A 279 17.37 2.83 16.76
N PRO A 280 18.41 3.13 17.55
CA PRO A 280 18.81 4.50 17.83
C PRO A 280 19.08 5.30 16.54
N GLY A 281 18.45 6.47 16.41
CA GLY A 281 18.64 7.37 15.25
C GLY A 281 17.97 6.93 13.94
N ALA A 282 17.21 5.83 13.94
CA ALA A 282 16.50 5.31 12.76
C ALA A 282 14.98 5.19 13.00
N ASN A 283 14.45 5.91 13.99
CA ASN A 283 13.06 5.82 14.43
C ASN A 283 12.10 6.55 13.47
N SER A 284 11.12 5.82 12.93
CA SER A 284 9.97 6.27 12.12
C SER A 284 8.74 6.65 12.95
N GLY A 285 8.87 6.72 14.26
CA GLY A 285 7.81 6.97 15.22
C GLY A 285 7.61 8.44 15.61
N GLY A 286 8.45 9.35 15.10
CA GLY A 286 8.41 10.76 15.47
C GLY A 286 8.69 11.00 16.97
N VAL A 287 8.64 12.27 17.38
CA VAL A 287 8.96 12.69 18.77
C VAL A 287 8.00 12.16 19.84
N ASN A 288 6.88 11.52 19.44
CA ASN A 288 5.80 11.12 20.35
C ASN A 288 5.66 9.59 20.54
N ASN A 289 6.56 8.77 19.98
CA ASN A 289 6.54 7.31 20.14
C ASN A 289 7.62 6.79 21.10
N GLY A 290 7.80 7.38 22.30
CA GLY A 290 8.73 6.76 23.27
C GLY A 290 9.57 7.67 24.15
N ALA A 291 9.66 8.97 23.88
CA ALA A 291 10.49 9.90 24.67
C ALA A 291 9.70 10.60 25.78
#